data_AF-N0E2K1-F1
#
_entry.id   AF-N0E2K1-F1
#
_cell.length_a   1.000
_cell.length_b   1.000
_cell.length_c   1.000
_cell.angle_alpha   90.00
_cell.angle_beta   90.00
_cell.angle_gamma   90.00
#
_symmetry.space_group_name_H-M   'P 1'
#
loop_
_entity.id
_entity.type
_entity.pdbx_description
1 polymer ?
#
loop_
_entity_poly.entity_id
_entity_poly.type
_entity_poly.pdbx_seq_one_letter_code
_entity_poly.pdbx_strand_id
1 'polypeptide(L)'
;MGDGTEPEVLRRYRHLLRTAALDWQETAHRRALTDLGPSARADLLGELRVLLGTGYRFGPDDIHHVARLVVRAERRAPGLLLAGLDPDLLVRLAGLVVDSPIGRMLVAGYDIWDGTEPPRPEDPVLPKDHHQRWQHWQGGMEDGWAAYFARFAAPQSRGRGY
;
A
#
# COMPACT_ATOMS: atom_id res chain seq x y z
N MET A 1 3.73 31.13 -8.41
CA MET A 1 4.48 29.93 -8.80
C MET A 1 4.40 28.97 -7.63
N GLY A 2 3.35 28.14 -7.58
CA GLY A 2 3.33 27.02 -6.64
C GLY A 2 4.24 25.97 -7.24
N ASP A 3 5.31 25.63 -6.55
CA ASP A 3 6.25 24.60 -7.01
C ASP A 3 5.44 23.35 -7.39
N GLY A 4 5.72 22.79 -8.57
CA GLY A 4 5.07 21.58 -9.12
C GLY A 4 5.46 20.31 -8.35
N THR A 5 5.58 20.43 -7.03
CA THR A 5 6.00 19.38 -6.11
C THR A 5 4.78 18.56 -5.72
N GLU A 6 4.83 17.27 -6.08
CA GLU A 6 3.91 16.23 -5.62
C GLU A 6 3.68 16.34 -4.10
N PRO A 7 2.43 16.36 -3.60
CA PRO A 7 2.14 16.38 -2.17
C PRO A 7 2.91 15.27 -1.45
N GLU A 8 3.52 15.59 -0.30
CA GLU A 8 4.40 14.65 0.40
C GLU A 8 3.70 13.32 0.73
N VAL A 9 2.42 13.37 1.07
CA VAL A 9 1.58 12.19 1.31
C VAL A 9 1.49 11.28 0.08
N LEU A 10 1.36 11.86 -1.12
CA LEU A 10 1.31 11.10 -2.38
C LEU A 10 2.68 10.53 -2.72
N ARG A 11 3.76 11.27 -2.45
CA ARG A 11 5.12 10.78 -2.64
C ARG A 11 5.43 9.57 -1.74
N ARG A 12 5.04 9.64 -0.46
CA ARG A 12 5.16 8.51 0.51
C ARG A 12 4.29 7.32 0.11
N TYR A 13 3.07 7.59 -0.35
CA TYR A 13 2.15 6.55 -0.82
C TYR A 13 2.68 5.85 -2.07
N ARG A 14 3.20 6.61 -3.05
CA ARG A 14 3.86 6.07 -4.25
C ARG A 14 5.05 5.19 -3.87
N HIS A 15 5.88 5.62 -2.93
CA HIS A 15 6.96 4.78 -2.40
C HIS A 15 6.44 3.46 -1.83
N LEU A 16 5.44 3.51 -0.93
CA LEU A 16 4.83 2.33 -0.31
C LEU A 16 4.29 1.36 -1.36
N LEU A 17 3.58 1.84 -2.38
CA LEU A 17 3.02 1.01 -3.45
C LEU A 17 4.10 0.28 -4.28
N ARG A 18 5.34 0.78 -4.29
CA ARG A 18 6.45 0.20 -5.05
C ARG A 18 7.36 -0.71 -4.24
N THR A 19 7.49 -0.46 -2.94
CA THR A 19 8.46 -1.18 -2.09
C THR A 19 7.81 -2.22 -1.18
N ALA A 20 6.55 -2.03 -0.79
CA ALA A 20 5.86 -2.99 0.07
C ALA A 20 5.40 -4.24 -0.71
N ALA A 21 5.45 -5.41 -0.08
CA ALA A 21 4.86 -6.63 -0.66
C ALA A 21 3.33 -6.52 -0.76
N LEU A 22 2.72 -7.22 -1.72
CA LEU A 22 1.29 -7.09 -2.04
C LEU A 22 0.39 -7.38 -0.83
N ASP A 23 0.69 -8.42 -0.07
CA ASP A 23 -0.05 -8.80 1.14
C ASP A 23 -0.07 -7.68 2.21
N TRP A 24 1.04 -6.95 2.32
CA TRP A 24 1.16 -5.83 3.23
C TRP A 24 0.42 -4.60 2.72
N GLN A 25 0.48 -4.34 1.42
CA GLN A 25 -0.32 -3.29 0.79
C GLN A 25 -1.82 -3.57 0.99
N GLU A 26 -2.29 -4.80 0.77
CA GLU A 26 -3.70 -5.16 0.97
C GLU A 26 -4.13 -4.93 2.42
N THR A 27 -3.26 -5.25 3.39
CA THR A 27 -3.56 -5.04 4.80
C THR A 27 -3.62 -3.56 5.17
N ALA A 28 -2.68 -2.73 4.66
CA ALA A 28 -2.71 -1.28 4.87
C ALA A 28 -3.96 -0.64 4.26
N HIS A 29 -4.34 -1.04 3.04
CA HIS A 29 -5.55 -0.55 2.39
C HIS A 29 -6.82 -0.99 3.10
N ARG A 30 -6.89 -2.24 3.59
CA ARG A 30 -8.05 -2.68 4.41
C ARG A 30 -8.23 -1.79 5.63
N ARG A 31 -7.14 -1.49 6.34
CA ARG A 31 -7.21 -0.60 7.50
C ARG A 31 -7.67 0.80 7.11
N ALA A 32 -7.07 1.36 6.06
CA ALA A 32 -7.44 2.67 5.55
C ALA A 32 -8.92 2.73 5.15
N LEU A 33 -9.46 1.69 4.51
CA LEU A 33 -10.86 1.61 4.10
C LEU A 33 -11.83 1.49 5.28
N THR A 34 -11.44 0.86 6.40
CA THR A 34 -12.25 0.88 7.63
C THR A 34 -12.41 2.31 8.15
N ASP A 35 -11.35 3.11 8.08
CA ASP A 35 -11.33 4.49 8.54
C ASP A 35 -11.86 5.47 7.46
N LEU A 36 -11.92 5.05 6.19
CA LEU A 36 -12.52 5.78 5.07
C LEU A 36 -14.04 5.72 5.20
N GLY A 37 -14.70 6.87 5.37
CA GLY A 37 -16.15 6.93 5.57
C GLY A 37 -16.97 6.26 4.44
N PRO A 38 -18.23 5.84 4.71
CA PRO A 38 -19.03 5.04 3.76
C PRO A 38 -19.21 5.68 2.39
N SER A 39 -19.46 7.00 2.32
CA SER A 39 -19.61 7.72 1.05
C SER A 39 -18.33 7.67 0.22
N ALA A 40 -17.18 7.95 0.83
CA ALA A 40 -15.89 7.90 0.14
C ALA A 40 -15.50 6.48 -0.30
N ARG A 41 -15.96 5.42 0.40
CA ARG A 41 -15.81 4.04 -0.08
C ARG A 41 -16.67 3.77 -1.33
N ALA A 42 -17.88 4.31 -1.37
CA ALA A 42 -18.76 4.21 -2.54
C ALA A 42 -18.16 4.92 -3.75
N ASP A 43 -17.64 6.13 -3.55
CA ASP A 43 -16.96 6.90 -4.59
C ASP A 43 -15.73 6.16 -5.11
N LEU A 44 -14.88 5.67 -4.21
CA LEU A 44 -13.69 4.88 -4.55
C LEU A 44 -14.05 3.64 -5.38
N LEU A 45 -15.06 2.87 -4.96
CA LEU A 45 -15.48 1.69 -5.72
C LEU A 45 -16.05 2.08 -7.10
N GLY A 46 -16.78 3.20 -7.18
CA GLY A 46 -17.27 3.76 -8.44
C GLY A 46 -16.12 4.08 -9.41
N GLU A 47 -15.13 4.82 -8.96
CA GLU A 47 -13.95 5.17 -9.77
C GLU A 47 -13.14 3.95 -10.19
N LEU A 48 -12.90 3.00 -9.27
CA LEU A 48 -12.20 1.75 -9.60
C LEU A 48 -12.93 0.95 -10.69
N ARG A 49 -14.27 0.93 -10.67
CA ARG A 49 -15.05 0.25 -11.72
C ARG A 49 -14.90 0.91 -13.07
N VAL A 50 -14.85 2.25 -13.11
CA VAL A 50 -14.60 3.01 -14.34
C VAL A 50 -13.19 2.76 -14.85
N LEU A 51 -12.17 2.87 -13.99
CA LEU A 51 -10.77 2.68 -14.35
C LEU A 51 -10.46 1.26 -14.84
N LEU A 52 -11.10 0.25 -14.26
CA LEU A 52 -10.86 -1.15 -14.60
C LEU A 52 -11.81 -1.67 -15.70
N GLY A 53 -12.89 -0.95 -16.01
CA GLY A 53 -13.92 -1.39 -16.96
C GLY A 53 -14.69 -2.63 -16.49
N THR A 54 -14.87 -2.79 -15.17
CA THR A 54 -15.37 -4.04 -14.56
C THR A 54 -16.63 -3.82 -13.74
N GLY A 55 -17.64 -4.67 -13.95
CA GLY A 55 -18.87 -4.73 -13.14
C GLY A 55 -18.80 -5.75 -12.02
N TYR A 56 -17.89 -5.57 -11.04
CA TYR A 56 -17.81 -6.49 -9.90
C TYR A 56 -19.10 -6.48 -9.06
N ARG A 57 -19.49 -7.66 -8.54
CA ARG A 57 -20.74 -7.88 -7.77
C ARG A 57 -20.68 -7.50 -6.29
N PHE A 58 -19.54 -7.06 -5.77
CA PHE A 58 -19.39 -6.64 -4.36
C PHE A 58 -19.68 -5.14 -4.19
N GLY A 59 -20.11 -4.77 -2.99
CA GLY A 59 -20.45 -3.41 -2.59
C GLY A 59 -19.27 -2.65 -1.96
N PRO A 60 -19.45 -1.36 -1.66
CA PRO A 60 -18.39 -0.53 -1.07
C PRO A 60 -18.02 -0.91 0.36
N ASP A 61 -18.91 -1.62 1.07
CA ASP A 61 -18.66 -2.12 2.42
C ASP A 61 -17.94 -3.48 2.45
N ASP A 62 -17.72 -4.11 1.28
CA ASP A 62 -16.89 -5.30 1.16
C ASP A 62 -15.39 -4.93 1.20
N ILE A 63 -14.97 -4.31 2.31
CA ILE A 63 -13.63 -3.71 2.52
C ILE A 63 -12.49 -4.63 2.07
N HIS A 64 -12.60 -5.93 2.35
CA HIS A 64 -11.61 -6.91 1.94
C HIS A 64 -11.48 -7.05 0.41
N HIS A 65 -12.60 -7.07 -0.29
CA HIS A 65 -12.62 -7.16 -1.76
C HIS A 65 -12.17 -5.85 -2.39
N VAL A 66 -12.59 -4.70 -1.83
CA VAL A 66 -12.16 -3.38 -2.30
C VAL A 66 -10.66 -3.18 -2.15
N ALA A 67 -10.08 -3.50 -0.98
CA ALA A 67 -8.63 -3.38 -0.76
C ALA A 67 -7.82 -4.26 -1.74
N ARG A 68 -8.23 -5.51 -1.91
CA ARG A 68 -7.61 -6.43 -2.87
C ARG A 68 -7.73 -5.90 -4.29
N LEU A 69 -8.86 -5.29 -4.64
CA LEU A 69 -9.05 -4.69 -5.95
C LEU A 69 -8.08 -3.55 -6.20
N VAL A 70 -7.96 -2.62 -5.23
CA VAL A 70 -7.04 -1.48 -5.29
C VAL A 70 -5.61 -1.95 -5.55
N VAL A 71 -5.11 -2.90 -4.75
CA VAL A 71 -3.73 -3.38 -4.87
C VAL A 71 -3.51 -4.14 -6.17
N ARG A 72 -4.48 -4.94 -6.62
CA ARG A 72 -4.38 -5.64 -7.91
C ARG A 72 -4.45 -4.68 -9.10
N ALA A 73 -5.24 -3.62 -9.01
CA ALA A 73 -5.33 -2.58 -10.03
C ALA A 73 -3.97 -1.91 -10.23
N GLU A 74 -3.37 -1.45 -9.13
CA GLU A 74 -2.03 -0.85 -9.13
C GLU A 74 -0.97 -1.85 -9.59
N ARG A 75 -1.07 -3.12 -9.21
CA ARG A 75 -0.12 -4.15 -9.66
C ARG A 75 -0.22 -4.45 -11.15
N ARG A 76 -1.42 -4.39 -11.71
CA ARG A 76 -1.69 -4.61 -13.15
C ARG A 76 -1.22 -3.44 -13.98
N ALA A 77 -1.46 -2.22 -13.52
CA ALA A 77 -1.05 -0.98 -14.18
C ALA A 77 -0.47 -0.03 -13.12
N PRO A 78 0.86 -0.08 -12.89
CA PRO A 78 1.49 0.77 -11.89
C PRO A 78 1.29 2.26 -12.21
N GLY A 79 0.89 3.04 -11.22
CA GLY A 79 0.51 4.45 -11.35
C GLY A 79 -0.95 4.67 -11.70
N LEU A 80 -1.75 3.62 -11.91
CA LEU A 80 -3.16 3.75 -12.29
C LEU A 80 -3.98 4.46 -11.21
N LEU A 81 -3.71 4.19 -9.93
CA LEU A 81 -4.42 4.88 -8.85
C LEU A 81 -4.03 6.36 -8.78
N LEU A 82 -2.73 6.65 -8.94
CA LEU A 82 -2.19 8.01 -8.88
C LEU A 82 -2.67 8.89 -10.04
N ALA A 83 -2.86 8.30 -11.22
CA ALA A 83 -3.29 9.02 -12.42
C ALA A 83 -4.81 9.03 -12.63
N GLY A 84 -5.52 8.04 -12.07
CA GLY A 84 -6.91 7.77 -12.42
C GLY A 84 -7.95 8.13 -11.36
N LEU A 85 -7.57 8.22 -10.08
CA LEU A 85 -8.50 8.59 -9.02
C LEU A 85 -8.68 10.11 -8.93
N ASP A 86 -9.84 10.52 -8.44
CA ASP A 86 -10.07 11.91 -8.04
C ASP A 86 -8.95 12.37 -7.06
N PRO A 87 -8.35 13.56 -7.25
CA PRO A 87 -7.22 14.00 -6.44
C PRO A 87 -7.51 14.10 -4.95
N ASP A 88 -8.71 14.57 -4.56
CA ASP A 88 -9.08 14.72 -3.16
C ASP A 88 -9.32 13.35 -2.50
N LEU A 89 -9.96 12.44 -3.23
CA LEU A 89 -10.16 11.06 -2.79
C LEU A 89 -8.83 10.31 -2.67
N LEU A 90 -7.93 10.48 -3.64
CA LEU A 90 -6.59 9.90 -3.64
C LEU A 90 -5.78 10.38 -2.44
N VAL A 91 -5.74 11.69 -2.18
CA VAL A 91 -5.02 12.27 -1.02
C VAL A 91 -5.58 11.73 0.29
N ARG A 92 -6.91 11.63 0.40
CA ARG A 92 -7.57 11.09 1.60
C ARG A 92 -7.22 9.61 1.83
N LEU A 93 -7.32 8.77 0.79
CA LEU A 93 -6.95 7.36 0.88
C LEU A 93 -5.46 7.21 1.19
N ALA A 94 -4.59 7.94 0.49
CA ALA A 94 -3.15 7.92 0.68
C ALA A 94 -2.77 8.31 2.10
N GLY A 95 -3.38 9.36 2.66
CA GLY A 95 -3.19 9.77 4.04
C GLY A 95 -3.56 8.66 5.02
N LEU A 96 -4.75 8.07 4.88
CA LEU A 96 -5.17 6.96 5.74
C LEU A 96 -4.26 5.72 5.63
N VAL A 97 -3.74 5.43 4.44
CA VAL A 97 -2.79 4.33 4.25
C VAL A 97 -1.47 4.66 4.93
N VAL A 98 -0.85 5.79 4.60
CA VAL A 98 0.48 6.22 5.08
C VAL A 98 0.48 6.45 6.59
N ASP A 99 -0.57 7.07 7.14
CA ASP A 99 -0.70 7.38 8.57
C ASP A 99 -1.21 6.19 9.40
N SER A 100 -1.56 5.07 8.76
CA SER A 100 -1.85 3.84 9.50
C SER A 100 -0.57 3.29 10.16
N PRO A 101 -0.68 2.56 11.28
CA PRO A 101 0.48 1.91 11.90
C PRO A 101 1.26 1.03 10.93
N ILE A 102 0.56 0.31 10.05
CA ILE A 102 1.17 -0.54 9.02
C ILE A 102 1.84 0.32 7.95
N GLY A 103 1.17 1.36 7.47
CA GLY A 103 1.72 2.27 6.46
C GLY A 103 3.02 2.90 6.90
N ARG A 104 3.09 3.42 8.12
CA ARG A 104 4.33 3.97 8.68
C ARG A 104 5.48 2.97 8.67
N MET A 105 5.21 1.70 8.95
CA MET A 105 6.21 0.64 8.87
C MET A 105 6.63 0.34 7.42
N LEU A 106 5.70 0.41 6.47
CA LEU A 106 5.96 0.15 5.05
C LEU A 106 6.63 1.31 4.31
N VAL A 107 6.56 2.52 4.86
CA VAL A 107 7.29 3.70 4.36
C VAL A 107 8.75 3.71 4.84
N ALA A 108 9.19 2.72 5.62
CA ALA A 108 10.60 2.58 6.03
C ALA A 108 11.55 2.62 4.80
N GLY A 109 12.64 3.39 4.90
CA GLY A 109 13.57 3.62 3.79
C GLY A 109 13.15 4.75 2.83
N TYR A 110 12.02 5.43 3.07
CA TYR A 110 11.62 6.61 2.30
C TYR A 110 12.60 7.79 2.47
N ASP A 111 13.18 7.94 3.65
CA ASP A 111 14.16 8.99 3.98
C ASP A 111 15.45 8.91 3.15
N ILE A 112 15.80 7.71 2.69
CA ILE A 112 16.94 7.45 1.80
C ILE A 112 16.54 7.30 0.33
N TRP A 113 15.24 7.42 0.00
CA TRP A 113 14.74 7.26 -1.36
C TRP A 113 14.92 8.54 -2.18
N ASP A 114 15.74 8.45 -3.22
CA ASP A 114 16.06 9.54 -4.15
C ASP A 114 14.89 9.91 -5.09
N GLY A 115 13.77 9.19 -5.03
CA GLY A 115 12.60 9.38 -5.89
C GLY A 115 12.66 8.59 -7.20
N THR A 116 13.79 7.91 -7.48
CA THR A 116 13.95 7.04 -8.63
C THR A 116 13.17 5.75 -8.40
N GLU A 117 12.32 5.33 -9.35
CA GLU A 117 11.51 4.11 -9.17
C GLU A 117 12.41 2.89 -8.92
N PRO A 118 12.39 2.28 -7.72
CA PRO A 118 13.20 1.11 -7.44
C PRO A 118 12.69 -0.09 -8.26
N PRO A 119 13.58 -1.00 -8.69
CA PRO A 119 13.15 -2.25 -9.32
C PRO A 119 12.28 -3.03 -8.33
N ARG A 120 11.13 -3.50 -8.82
CA ARG A 120 10.12 -4.22 -8.02
C ARG A 120 10.77 -5.35 -7.19
N PRO A 121 10.53 -5.43 -5.87
CA PRO A 121 10.90 -6.61 -5.09
C PRO A 121 10.05 -7.81 -5.54
N GLU A 122 10.69 -8.97 -5.70
CA GLU A 122 9.96 -10.24 -5.87
C GLU A 122 9.12 -10.49 -4.60
N ASP A 123 7.86 -10.92 -4.75
CA ASP A 123 7.02 -11.19 -3.56
C ASP A 123 7.70 -12.28 -2.71
N PRO A 124 7.99 -12.01 -1.43
CA PRO A 124 8.42 -13.07 -0.55
C PRO A 124 7.30 -14.10 -0.41
N VAL A 125 7.64 -15.39 -0.45
CA VAL A 125 6.68 -16.45 -0.15
C VAL A 125 6.34 -16.39 1.34
N LEU A 126 5.22 -15.74 1.68
CA LEU A 126 4.72 -15.65 3.05
C LEU A 126 3.99 -16.96 3.46
N PRO A 127 4.12 -17.42 4.72
CA PRO A 127 3.31 -18.51 5.23
C PRO A 127 1.81 -18.19 5.16
N LYS A 128 0.98 -19.16 4.78
CA LYS A 128 -0.45 -18.97 4.50
C LYS A 128 -1.25 -18.38 5.67
N ASP A 129 -0.84 -18.62 6.92
CA ASP A 129 -1.54 -18.18 8.14
C ASP A 129 -1.03 -16.86 8.74
N HIS A 130 -0.08 -16.20 8.06
CA HIS A 130 0.51 -14.92 8.44
C HIS A 130 -0.55 -13.86 8.80
N HIS A 131 -1.61 -13.75 7.99
CA HIS A 131 -2.66 -12.73 8.15
C HIS A 131 -3.62 -12.98 9.30
N GLN A 132 -3.85 -14.25 9.67
CA GLN A 132 -4.71 -14.59 10.81
C GLN A 132 -4.00 -14.25 12.12
N ARG A 133 -2.68 -14.52 12.19
CA ARG A 133 -1.87 -14.20 13.38
C ARG A 133 -1.89 -12.72 13.73
N TRP A 134 -2.06 -11.84 12.74
CA TRP A 134 -2.21 -10.40 12.94
C TRP A 134 -3.59 -10.00 13.52
N GLN A 135 -4.68 -10.60 13.04
CA GLN A 135 -6.04 -10.30 13.55
C GLN A 135 -6.20 -10.67 15.02
N HIS A 136 -5.44 -11.66 15.50
CA HIS A 136 -5.47 -12.15 16.87
C HIS A 136 -4.40 -11.55 17.79
N TRP A 137 -3.51 -10.66 17.31
CA TRP A 137 -2.37 -10.18 18.10
C TRP A 137 -2.73 -8.98 18.99
N GLN A 138 -2.55 -9.12 20.30
CA GLN A 138 -2.84 -8.12 21.34
C GLN A 138 -1.58 -7.59 22.07
N GLY A 139 -0.36 -7.84 21.56
CA GLY A 139 0.91 -7.49 22.22
C GLY A 139 1.51 -6.12 21.83
N GLY A 140 2.47 -5.61 22.59
CA GLY A 140 3.14 -4.31 22.35
C GLY A 140 4.12 -4.28 21.17
N MET A 141 4.26 -3.10 20.55
CA MET A 141 4.77 -2.86 19.18
C MET A 141 6.30 -2.83 18.98
N GLU A 142 7.12 -2.79 20.03
CA GLU A 142 8.48 -2.22 19.89
C GLU A 142 9.61 -3.25 19.66
N ASP A 143 9.55 -4.46 20.24
CA ASP A 143 10.74 -5.32 20.30
C ASP A 143 10.84 -6.39 19.18
N GLY A 144 9.72 -6.78 18.58
CA GLY A 144 9.70 -7.92 17.63
C GLY A 144 9.98 -7.54 16.16
N TRP A 145 9.72 -6.29 15.79
CA TRP A 145 9.60 -5.90 14.38
C TRP A 145 10.92 -5.47 13.74
N ALA A 146 11.79 -4.78 14.47
CA ALA A 146 13.12 -4.40 13.97
C ALA A 146 13.94 -5.63 13.54
N ALA A 147 13.84 -6.72 14.30
CA ALA A 147 14.49 -8.00 13.99
C ALA A 147 13.88 -8.70 12.77
N TYR A 148 12.58 -8.53 12.52
CA TYR A 148 11.89 -9.10 11.35
C TYR A 148 12.25 -8.34 10.06
N PHE A 149 12.23 -7.01 10.07
CA PHE A 149 12.62 -6.20 8.91
C PHE A 149 14.12 -6.29 8.59
N ALA A 150 14.99 -6.40 9.60
CA ALA A 150 16.43 -6.61 9.37
C ALA A 150 16.75 -7.86 8.54
N ARG A 151 15.86 -8.86 8.55
CA ARG A 151 16.03 -10.10 7.76
C ARG A 151 15.60 -9.98 6.29
N PHE A 152 14.78 -8.99 5.94
CA PHE A 152 14.24 -8.81 4.59
C PHE A 152 14.65 -7.48 3.92
N ALA A 153 15.21 -6.54 4.68
CA ALA A 153 15.73 -5.25 4.21
C ALA A 153 17.21 -5.31 3.76
N ALA A 154 17.86 -6.49 3.81
CA ALA A 154 19.22 -6.61 3.31
C ALA A 154 19.23 -6.39 1.79
N PRO A 155 20.01 -5.43 1.25
CA PRO A 155 20.23 -5.39 -0.18
C PRO A 155 20.86 -6.73 -0.55
N GLN A 156 20.25 -7.41 -1.51
CA GLN A 156 20.84 -8.58 -2.17
C GLN A 156 22.14 -8.13 -2.83
N SER A 157 23.22 -8.18 -2.05
CA SER A 157 24.60 -8.00 -2.49
C SER A 157 24.84 -9.08 -3.53
N ARG A 158 24.80 -8.66 -4.80
CA ARG A 158 25.26 -9.47 -5.93
C ARG A 158 26.66 -9.97 -5.59
N GLY A 159 26.77 -11.29 -5.38
CA GLY A 159 28.04 -11.97 -5.37
C GLY A 159 28.76 -11.68 -6.69
N ARG A 160 29.83 -10.89 -6.62
CA ARG A 160 30.82 -10.79 -7.69
C ARG A 160 31.80 -11.93 -7.44
N GLY A 161 31.61 -13.02 -8.17
CA GLY A 161 32.60 -14.08 -8.26
C GLY A 161 33.91 -13.51 -8.82
N TYR A 162 35.02 -13.94 -8.23
CA TYR A 162 36.34 -13.97 -8.84
C TYR A 162 36.62 -15.41 -9.24
#